data_AF-A0A314KUN2-F1
#
_entry.id   AF-A0A314KUN2-F1
#
_cell.length_a   1.000
_cell.length_b   1.000
_cell.length_c   1.000
_cell.angle_alpha   90.00
_cell.angle_beta   90.00
_cell.angle_gamma   90.00
#
_symmetry.space_group_name_H-M   'P 1'
#
loop_
_entity.id
_entity.type
_entity.pdbx_description
1 polymer ?
#
loop_
_entity_poly.entity_id
_entity_poly.type
_entity_poly.pdbx_seq_one_letter_code
_entity_poly.pdbx_strand_id
1 'polypeptide(L)'
;MADQKVLKTFVDDSIRDSIQEMKDSLSKDFADIRSLLMELVGKKATTSTPHRDPATRMELRRFRGGNPEAWVLEAERYFEFYSIADEFKLSLASSYLDVEALEWFRWLYQNKQFVDWKHFTKKLRLDYRK
;
A
#
# COMPACT_ATOMS: atom_id res chain seq x y z
N MET A 1 -43.01 -5.80 13.06
CA MET A 1 -41.86 -6.61 12.61
C MET A 1 -41.18 -6.03 11.36
N ALA A 2 -41.92 -5.45 10.41
CA ALA A 2 -41.33 -4.86 9.19
C ALA A 2 -40.47 -3.60 9.45
N ASP A 3 -40.93 -2.67 10.29
CA ASP A 3 -40.25 -1.38 10.49
C ASP A 3 -38.88 -1.51 11.15
N GLN A 4 -38.76 -2.43 12.12
CA GLN A 4 -37.48 -2.71 12.78
C GLN A 4 -36.46 -3.34 11.80
N LYS A 5 -36.93 -4.05 10.78
CA LYS A 5 -36.06 -4.64 9.76
C LYS A 5 -35.52 -3.56 8.82
N VAL A 6 -36.37 -2.62 8.41
CA VAL A 6 -36.00 -1.48 7.55
C VAL A 6 -35.01 -0.54 8.24
N LEU A 7 -35.22 -0.27 9.53
CA LEU A 7 -34.31 0.55 10.34
C LEU A 7 -32.93 -0.08 10.48
N LYS A 8 -32.85 -1.41 10.69
CA LYS A 8 -31.56 -2.10 10.77
C LYS A 8 -30.81 -2.06 9.44
N THR A 9 -31.49 -2.37 8.34
CA THR A 9 -30.86 -2.34 7.01
C THR A 9 -30.37 -0.94 6.63
N PHE A 10 -31.12 0.11 6.98
CA PHE A 10 -30.71 1.49 6.72
C PHE A 10 -29.44 1.89 7.50
N VAL A 11 -29.35 1.48 8.77
CA VAL A 11 -28.16 1.75 9.59
C VAL A 11 -26.95 0.96 9.09
N ASP A 12 -27.14 -0.31 8.73
CA ASP A 12 -26.07 -1.16 8.19
C ASP A 12 -25.51 -0.61 6.86
N ASP A 13 -26.38 -0.15 5.96
CA ASP A 13 -25.97 0.46 4.70
C ASP A 13 -25.27 1.79 4.93
N SER A 14 -25.77 2.64 5.85
CA SER A 14 -25.13 3.90 6.21
C SER A 14 -23.71 3.72 6.78
N ILE A 15 -23.50 2.71 7.64
CA ILE A 15 -22.18 2.39 8.19
C ILE A 15 -21.25 1.90 7.07
N ARG A 16 -21.75 1.03 6.18
CA ARG A 16 -20.98 0.52 5.05
C ARG A 16 -20.51 1.63 4.12
N ASP A 17 -21.42 2.55 3.78
CA ASP A 17 -21.14 3.65 2.86
C ASP A 17 -20.08 4.60 3.45
N SER A 18 -20.20 4.97 4.73
CA SER A 18 -19.18 5.78 5.41
C SER A 18 -17.81 5.09 5.45
N ILE A 19 -17.76 3.77 5.68
CA ILE A 19 -16.50 3.02 5.64
C ILE A 19 -15.90 3.01 4.23
N GLN A 20 -16.73 2.89 3.21
CA GLN A 20 -16.28 2.88 1.82
C GLN A 20 -15.73 4.24 1.40
N GLU A 21 -16.43 5.33 1.75
CA GLU A 21 -16.01 6.69 1.43
C GLU A 21 -14.66 7.04 2.08
N MET A 22 -14.46 6.62 3.35
CA MET A 22 -13.16 6.74 4.03
C MET A 22 -12.06 5.92 3.34
N LYS A 23 -12.37 4.70 2.87
CA LYS A 23 -11.40 3.87 2.13
C LYS A 23 -11.01 4.53 0.81
N ASP A 24 -11.96 5.10 0.09
CA ASP A 24 -11.74 5.74 -1.20
C ASP A 24 -10.91 7.02 -1.05
N SER A 25 -11.25 7.86 -0.07
CA SER A 25 -10.45 9.05 0.28
C SER A 25 -9.02 8.68 0.61
N LEU A 26 -8.83 7.69 1.50
CA LEU A 26 -7.51 7.27 1.91
C LEU A 26 -6.70 6.69 0.73
N SER A 27 -7.32 5.91 -0.15
CA SER A 27 -6.66 5.38 -1.35
C SER A 27 -6.24 6.49 -2.31
N LYS A 28 -7.05 7.54 -2.44
CA LYS A 28 -6.74 8.69 -3.27
C LYS A 28 -5.55 9.47 -2.69
N ASP A 29 -5.58 9.78 -1.40
CA ASP A 29 -4.48 10.50 -0.74
C ASP A 29 -3.15 9.73 -0.87
N PHE A 30 -3.19 8.40 -0.73
CA PHE A 30 -2.01 7.56 -0.98
C PHE A 30 -1.53 7.59 -2.44
N ALA A 31 -2.43 7.63 -3.41
CA ALA A 31 -2.07 7.74 -4.82
C ALA A 31 -1.45 9.11 -5.15
N ASP A 32 -1.97 10.18 -4.56
CA ASP A 32 -1.46 11.54 -4.74
C ASP A 32 -0.08 11.69 -4.10
N ILE A 33 0.13 11.16 -2.89
CA ILE A 33 1.45 11.10 -2.24
C ILE A 33 2.44 10.29 -3.09
N ARG A 34 2.01 9.16 -3.67
CA ARG A 34 2.84 8.38 -4.61
C ARG A 34 3.21 9.21 -5.83
N SER A 35 2.27 9.93 -6.42
CA SER A 35 2.54 10.79 -7.59
C SER A 35 3.57 11.86 -7.25
N LEU A 36 3.39 12.54 -6.13
CA LEU A 36 4.31 13.56 -5.61
C LEU A 36 5.70 13.00 -5.31
N LEU A 37 5.80 11.81 -4.69
CA LEU A 37 7.08 11.14 -4.44
C LEU A 37 7.80 10.79 -5.75
N MET A 38 7.08 10.28 -6.74
CA MET A 38 7.67 9.91 -8.04
C MET A 38 8.11 11.15 -8.83
N GLU A 39 7.38 12.26 -8.72
CA GLU A 39 7.82 13.55 -9.26
C GLU A 39 9.09 14.06 -8.58
N LEU A 40 9.20 13.97 -7.26
CA LEU A 40 10.36 14.46 -6.52
C LEU A 40 11.62 13.61 -6.81
N VAL A 41 11.45 12.29 -6.95
CA VAL A 41 12.53 11.37 -7.35
C VAL A 41 12.98 11.63 -8.80
N GLY A 42 12.06 11.96 -9.71
CA GLY A 42 12.37 12.30 -11.10
C GLY A 42 13.16 13.61 -11.28
N LYS A 43 13.11 14.53 -10.32
CA LYS A 43 13.77 15.86 -10.38
C LYS A 43 15.24 15.85 -9.94
N LYS A 44 15.76 14.75 -9.38
CA LYS A 44 17.18 14.66 -8.95
C LYS A 44 18.18 14.36 -10.08
N ALA A 45 17.73 14.17 -11.32
CA ALA A 45 18.61 13.91 -12.46
C ALA A 45 18.78 15.15 -13.37
N THR A 46 19.42 16.20 -12.87
CA THR A 46 19.94 17.29 -13.72
C THR A 46 21.46 17.37 -13.62
N THR A 47 22.14 16.33 -14.10
CA THR A 47 23.39 16.44 -14.87
C THR A 47 23.43 15.27 -15.86
N SER A 48 23.07 15.58 -17.12
CA SER A 48 23.28 14.82 -18.36
C SER A 48 23.01 13.30 -18.39
N THR A 49 21.88 12.86 -18.97
CA THR A 49 21.77 11.91 -20.11
C THR A 49 20.29 11.56 -20.44
N PRO A 50 19.99 11.08 -21.67
CA PRO A 50 18.80 11.42 -22.44
C PRO A 50 17.61 10.48 -22.20
N HIS A 51 16.41 10.96 -22.57
CA HIS A 51 15.19 10.21 -22.84
C HIS A 51 15.05 8.84 -22.16
N ARG A 52 14.46 8.81 -20.96
CA ARG A 52 13.92 7.55 -20.42
C ARG A 52 12.68 7.17 -21.21
N ASP A 53 12.80 6.12 -22.02
CA ASP A 53 11.66 5.43 -22.61
C ASP A 53 10.66 5.02 -21.51
N PRO A 54 9.34 5.15 -21.71
CA PRO A 54 8.31 4.66 -20.79
C PRO A 54 8.49 3.18 -20.38
N ALA A 55 9.20 2.40 -21.20
CA ALA A 55 9.59 1.02 -20.96
C ALA A 55 10.56 0.80 -19.78
N THR A 56 11.14 1.85 -19.20
CA THR A 56 12.07 1.75 -18.03
C THR A 56 11.43 2.06 -16.68
N ARG A 57 10.11 2.28 -16.59
CA ARG A 57 9.45 2.47 -15.29
C ARG A 57 9.32 1.12 -14.59
N MET A 58 10.00 0.96 -13.45
CA MET A 58 9.78 -0.21 -12.60
C MET A 58 8.42 -0.08 -11.92
N GLU A 59 7.57 -1.09 -12.02
CA GLU A 59 6.28 -1.15 -11.34
C GLU A 59 6.31 -2.22 -10.26
N LEU A 60 5.86 -1.86 -9.05
CA LEU A 60 5.65 -2.84 -7.99
C LEU A 60 4.24 -3.43 -8.14
N ARG A 61 4.16 -4.76 -8.23
CA ARG A 61 2.88 -5.47 -8.28
C ARG A 61 2.16 -5.40 -6.94
N ARG A 62 0.82 -5.46 -6.97
CA ARG A 62 0.04 -5.54 -5.73
C ARG A 62 0.13 -6.93 -5.10
N PHE A 63 0.22 -6.97 -3.78
CA PHE A 63 0.20 -8.20 -3.00
C PHE A 63 -1.22 -8.58 -2.58
N ARG A 64 -1.62 -9.81 -2.93
CA ARG A 64 -2.96 -10.38 -2.67
C ARG A 64 -2.87 -11.76 -1.99
N GLY A 65 -1.89 -11.95 -1.10
CA GLY A 65 -1.68 -13.23 -0.41
C GLY A 65 -0.97 -14.31 -1.24
N GLY A 66 -0.21 -13.90 -2.27
CA GLY A 66 0.67 -14.77 -3.06
C GLY A 66 1.98 -15.10 -2.33
N ASN A 67 3.04 -15.39 -3.07
CA ASN A 67 4.36 -15.66 -2.48
C ASN A 67 4.95 -14.36 -1.85
N PRO A 68 5.08 -14.29 -0.51
CA PRO A 68 5.57 -13.09 0.16
C PRO A 68 7.06 -12.82 -0.13
N GLU A 69 7.88 -13.85 -0.33
CA GLU A 69 9.31 -13.67 -0.61
C GLU A 69 9.54 -13.00 -1.96
N ALA A 70 8.84 -13.49 -2.98
CA ALA A 70 8.92 -12.93 -4.33
C ALA A 70 8.47 -11.46 -4.35
N TRP A 71 7.41 -11.14 -3.62
CA TRP A 71 6.90 -9.78 -3.54
C TRP A 71 7.84 -8.83 -2.79
N VAL A 72 8.42 -9.27 -1.66
CA VAL A 72 9.40 -8.47 -0.92
C VAL A 72 10.62 -8.17 -1.78
N LEU A 73 11.13 -9.15 -2.53
CA LEU A 73 12.26 -8.96 -3.45
C LEU A 73 11.93 -7.99 -4.60
N GLU A 74 10.69 -7.98 -5.09
CA GLU A 74 10.23 -7.01 -6.08
C GLU A 74 10.12 -5.61 -5.48
N ALA A 75 9.60 -5.48 -4.27
CA ALA A 75 9.49 -4.21 -3.54
C ALA A 75 10.87 -3.62 -3.22
N GLU A 76 11.83 -4.43 -2.78
CA GLU A 76 13.19 -3.97 -2.49
C GLU A 76 13.88 -3.41 -3.74
N ARG A 77 13.78 -4.10 -4.87
CA ARG A 77 14.30 -3.61 -6.16
C ARG A 77 13.61 -2.33 -6.61
N TYR A 78 12.30 -2.22 -6.41
CA TYR A 78 11.54 -1.00 -6.70
C TYR A 78 12.06 0.17 -5.84
N PHE A 79 12.25 -0.04 -4.54
CA PHE A 79 12.74 1.01 -3.65
C PHE A 79 14.17 1.44 -3.98
N GLU A 80 15.04 0.51 -4.35
CA GLU A 80 16.40 0.80 -4.79
C GLU A 80 16.39 1.63 -6.09
N PHE A 81 15.62 1.20 -7.09
CA PHE A 81 15.52 1.88 -8.38
C PHE A 81 15.06 3.34 -8.25
N TYR A 82 14.12 3.61 -7.34
CA TYR A 82 13.63 4.97 -7.06
C TYR A 82 14.33 5.67 -5.89
N SER A 83 15.37 5.07 -5.31
CA SER A 83 16.10 5.61 -4.15
C SER A 83 15.16 6.04 -3.00
N ILE A 84 14.17 5.20 -2.70
CA ILE A 84 13.19 5.44 -1.64
C ILE A 84 13.87 5.26 -0.27
N ALA A 85 13.85 6.30 0.55
CA ALA A 85 14.40 6.25 1.90
C ALA A 85 13.61 5.27 2.80
N ASP A 86 14.29 4.65 3.76
CA ASP A 86 13.73 3.59 4.61
C ASP A 86 12.46 4.01 5.36
N GLU A 87 12.40 5.27 5.80
CA GLU A 87 11.24 5.87 6.47
C GLU A 87 9.96 5.90 5.62
N PHE A 88 10.08 5.94 4.28
CA PHE A 88 8.95 5.96 3.36
C PHE A 88 8.55 4.57 2.85
N LYS A 89 9.42 3.56 2.98
CA LYS A 89 9.20 2.22 2.41
C LYS A 89 7.90 1.59 2.91
N LEU A 90 7.60 1.69 4.21
CA LEU A 90 6.37 1.13 4.79
C LEU A 90 5.11 1.81 4.27
N SER A 91 5.09 3.14 4.29
CA SER A 91 3.95 3.93 3.79
C SER A 91 3.70 3.59 2.32
N LEU A 92 4.78 3.55 1.52
CA LEU A 92 4.69 3.22 0.11
C LEU A 92 4.24 1.77 -0.12
N ALA A 93 4.86 0.80 0.55
CA ALA A 93 4.49 -0.61 0.47
C ALA A 93 3.01 -0.85 0.79
N SER A 94 2.46 -0.15 1.80
CA SER A 94 1.06 -0.32 2.21
C SER A 94 0.06 -0.05 1.08
N SER A 95 0.41 0.87 0.16
CA SER A 95 -0.41 1.21 -1.01
C SER A 95 -0.41 0.13 -2.12
N TYR A 96 0.42 -0.90 -1.97
CA TYR A 96 0.48 -2.05 -2.86
C TYR A 96 -0.07 -3.33 -2.19
N LEU A 97 -0.61 -3.22 -0.97
CA LEU A 97 -1.36 -4.32 -0.35
C LEU A 97 -2.83 -4.18 -0.70
N ASP A 98 -3.45 -5.29 -1.11
CA ASP A 98 -4.85 -5.34 -1.50
C ASP A 98 -5.62 -6.31 -0.58
N VAL A 99 -6.92 -6.05 -0.38
CA VAL A 99 -7.87 -6.94 0.30
C VAL A 99 -7.36 -7.34 1.71
N GLU A 100 -7.24 -8.64 1.98
CA GLU A 100 -6.89 -9.20 3.30
C GLU A 100 -5.52 -8.74 3.80
N ALA A 101 -4.55 -8.57 2.90
CA ALA A 101 -3.20 -8.14 3.28
C ALA A 101 -3.17 -6.69 3.79
N LEU A 102 -4.03 -5.83 3.24
CA LEU A 102 -4.15 -4.45 3.70
C LEU A 102 -4.84 -4.37 5.07
N GLU A 103 -5.86 -5.19 5.30
CA GLU A 103 -6.54 -5.27 6.60
C GLU A 103 -5.60 -5.79 7.69
N TRP A 104 -4.83 -6.84 7.39
CA TRP A 104 -3.78 -7.35 8.27
C TRP A 104 -2.70 -6.30 8.56
N PHE A 105 -2.23 -5.56 7.55
CA PHE A 105 -1.30 -4.46 7.73
C PHE A 105 -1.86 -3.39 8.69
N ARG A 106 -3.12 -2.98 8.49
CA ARG A 106 -3.78 -1.99 9.36
C ARG A 106 -3.89 -2.49 10.80
N TRP A 107 -4.25 -3.75 11.01
CA TRP A 107 -4.30 -4.34 12.34
C TRP A 107 -2.92 -4.31 13.01
N LEU A 108 -1.87 -4.72 12.30
CA LEU A 108 -0.51 -4.66 12.82
C LEU A 108 -0.09 -3.22 13.18
N TYR A 109 -0.41 -2.25 12.33
CA TYR A 109 -0.07 -0.85 12.55
C TYR A 109 -0.78 -0.30 13.80
N GLN A 110 -2.10 -0.51 13.92
CA GLN A 110 -2.90 -0.06 15.07
C GLN A 110 -2.42 -0.67 16.38
N ASN A 111 -2.00 -1.93 16.35
CA ASN A 111 -1.51 -2.65 17.53
C ASN A 111 0.00 -2.50 17.75
N LYS A 112 0.67 -1.57 17.05
CA LYS A 112 2.11 -1.29 17.14
C LYS A 112 2.98 -2.55 17.02
N GLN A 113 2.58 -3.43 16.11
CA GLN A 113 3.14 -4.77 15.96
C GLN A 113 4.36 -4.82 15.04
N PHE A 114 4.75 -3.72 14.40
CA PHE A 114 6.03 -3.57 13.70
C PHE A 114 6.54 -2.14 13.86
N VAL A 115 7.82 -1.95 13.56
CA VAL A 115 8.51 -0.66 13.76
C VAL A 115 9.08 -0.11 12.44
N ASP A 116 9.52 -1.01 11.55
CA ASP A 116 10.18 -0.67 10.30
C ASP A 116 9.87 -1.70 9.20
N TRP A 117 10.36 -1.44 7.99
CA TRP A 117 10.23 -2.32 6.83
C TRP A 117 10.73 -3.75 7.12
N LYS A 118 11.85 -3.88 7.84
CA LYS A 118 12.46 -5.18 8.15
C LYS A 118 11.57 -6.03 9.05
N HIS A 119 10.99 -5.44 10.09
CA HIS A 119 10.03 -6.12 10.95
C HIS A 119 8.75 -6.49 10.19
N PHE A 120 8.23 -5.58 9.37
CA PHE A 120 7.06 -5.85 8.54
C PHE A 120 7.27 -7.03 7.60
N THR A 121 8.35 -7.04 6.81
CA THR A 121 8.62 -8.14 5.86
C THR A 121 8.85 -9.47 6.56
N LYS A 122 9.45 -9.48 7.76
CA LYS A 122 9.55 -10.69 8.59
C LYS A 122 8.17 -11.22 8.97
N LYS A 123 7.26 -10.35 9.43
CA LYS A 123 5.88 -10.74 9.75
C LYS A 123 5.11 -11.21 8.51
N LEU A 124 5.29 -10.53 7.38
CA LEU A 124 4.62 -10.88 6.13
C LEU A 124 5.01 -12.28 5.66
N ARG A 125 6.32 -12.60 5.73
CA ARG A 125 6.84 -13.93 5.42
C ARG A 125 6.31 -15.01 6.36
N LEU A 126 6.06 -14.69 7.63
CA LEU A 126 5.53 -15.66 8.60
C LEU A 126 4.05 -15.94 8.39
N ASP A 127 3.27 -14.89 8.14
CA ASP A 127 1.81 -14.97 8.01
C ASP A 127 1.37 -15.63 6.70
N TYR A 128 2.07 -15.32 5.61
CA TYR A 128 1.77 -15.84 4.27
C TYR A 128 2.69 -17.00 3.84
N ARG A 129 3.36 -17.66 4.80
CA ARG A 129 4.11 -18.89 4.52
C ARG A 129 3.11 -20.02 4.24
N LYS A 130 2.94 -20.36 2.96
CA LYS A 130 2.29 -21.62 2.58
C LYS A 130 3.30 -22.75 2.51
#